data_AF-A0A0C3MN95-F1
#
_entry.id   AF-A0A0C3MN95-F1
#
_cell.length_a   1.000
_cell.length_b   1.000
_cell.length_c   1.000
_cell.angle_alpha   90.00
_cell.angle_beta   90.00
_cell.angle_gamma   90.00
#
_symmetry.space_group_name_H-M   'P 1'
#
loop_
_entity.id
_entity.type
_entity.pdbx_description
1 polymer ?
#
loop_
_entity_poly.entity_id
_entity_poly.type
_entity_poly.pdbx_seq_one_letter_code
_entity_poly.pdbx_strand_id
1 'polypeptide(L)'
;MDLYDFFQNFRISEVSRDAGQAKSHARANEVSLRGLQDQIDHLSMVCLAMSELLEEIGFNKEMLLAKIQEIDLRDGKLDGKYTPSIDCSGCGRTLAPRHVTCLYCGTRVKSQSLVQSQQGR
;
A
#
# COMPACT_ATOMS: atom_id res chain seq x y z
N MET A 1 -43.90 29.82 12.22
CA MET A 1 -42.94 28.96 11.52
C MET A 1 -42.49 29.73 10.31
N ASP A 2 -41.29 30.30 10.41
CA ASP A 2 -40.80 31.26 9.42
C ASP A 2 -40.28 30.52 8.18
N LEU A 3 -40.36 31.15 7.01
CA LEU A 3 -39.91 30.53 5.76
C LEU A 3 -38.40 30.19 5.83
N TYR A 4 -37.66 31.02 6.57
CA TYR A 4 -36.24 30.84 6.86
C TYR A 4 -35.96 29.56 7.68
N ASP A 5 -36.81 29.25 8.67
CA ASP A 5 -36.66 28.03 9.49
C ASP A 5 -36.84 26.76 8.65
N PHE A 6 -37.75 26.78 7.67
CA PHE A 6 -37.96 25.66 6.77
C PHE A 6 -36.74 25.40 5.89
N PHE A 7 -36.17 26.46 5.30
CA PHE A 7 -34.95 26.33 4.48
C PHE A 7 -33.72 25.92 5.31
N GLN A 8 -33.59 26.40 6.55
CA GLN A 8 -32.52 25.98 7.47
C GLN A 8 -32.65 24.51 7.84
N ASN A 9 -33.85 24.06 8.21
CA ASN A 9 -34.10 22.64 8.54
C ASN A 9 -33.81 21.71 7.35
N PHE A 10 -34.12 22.14 6.13
CA PHE A 10 -33.81 21.37 4.93
C PHE A 10 -32.28 21.22 4.72
N ARG A 11 -31.52 22.31 4.84
CA ARG A 11 -30.05 22.27 4.73
C ARG A 11 -29.40 21.45 5.84
N ILE A 12 -29.90 21.56 7.08
CA ILE A 12 -29.40 20.75 8.21
C ILE A 12 -29.66 19.26 7.95
N SER A 13 -30.83 18.91 7.40
CA SER A 13 -31.16 17.53 7.04
C SER A 13 -30.22 16.97 5.98
N GLU A 14 -29.93 17.75 4.93
CA GLU A 14 -28.99 17.37 3.87
C GLU A 14 -27.56 17.16 4.41
N VAL A 15 -27.03 18.14 5.15
CA VAL A 15 -25.69 18.03 5.78
C VAL A 15 -25.61 16.87 6.76
N SER A 16 -26.67 16.63 7.53
CA SER A 16 -26.72 15.50 8.47
C SER A 16 -26.73 14.15 7.75
N ARG A 17 -27.40 14.07 6.59
CA ARG A 17 -27.43 12.87 5.74
C ARG A 17 -26.07 12.60 5.12
N ASP A 18 -25.42 13.62 4.57
CA ASP A 18 -24.10 13.50 3.96
C ASP A 18 -23.03 13.15 5.00
N ALA A 19 -23.08 13.75 6.19
CA ALA A 19 -22.23 13.40 7.32
C ALA A 19 -22.47 11.96 7.79
N GLY A 20 -23.73 11.50 7.82
CA GLY A 20 -24.09 10.12 8.13
C GLY A 20 -23.54 9.13 7.11
N GLN A 21 -23.62 9.46 5.82
CA GLN A 21 -23.09 8.63 4.74
C GLN A 21 -21.56 8.56 4.77
N ALA A 22 -20.87 9.71 4.94
CA ALA A 22 -19.42 9.75 5.08
C ALA A 22 -18.94 8.92 6.29
N LYS A 23 -19.64 9.00 7.43
CA LYS A 23 -19.34 8.19 8.62
C LYS A 23 -19.52 6.70 8.36
N SER A 24 -20.57 6.33 7.62
CA SER A 24 -20.83 4.94 7.23
C SER A 24 -19.73 4.40 6.32
N HIS A 25 -19.31 5.17 5.31
CA HIS A 25 -18.19 4.81 4.44
C HIS A 25 -16.87 4.69 5.19
N ALA A 26 -16.57 5.61 6.10
CA ALA A 26 -15.37 5.54 6.94
C ALA A 26 -15.36 4.24 7.76
N ARG A 27 -16.49 3.90 8.40
CA ARG A 27 -16.62 2.67 9.18
C ARG A 27 -16.50 1.41 8.32
N ALA A 28 -17.08 1.41 7.12
CA ALA A 28 -16.96 0.29 6.19
C ALA A 28 -15.49 0.09 5.77
N ASN A 29 -14.79 1.18 5.44
CA ASN A 29 -13.37 1.13 5.11
C ASN A 29 -12.52 0.63 6.28
N GLU A 30 -12.79 1.07 7.52
CA GLU A 30 -12.10 0.55 8.71
C GLU A 30 -12.26 -0.97 8.85
N VAL A 31 -13.47 -1.50 8.63
CA VAL A 31 -13.73 -2.94 8.68
C VAL A 31 -12.96 -3.67 7.57
N SER A 32 -12.99 -3.15 6.34
CA SER A 32 -12.23 -3.73 5.23
C SER A 32 -10.72 -3.71 5.48
N LEU A 33 -10.18 -2.62 6.05
CA LEU A 33 -8.77 -2.51 6.39
C LEU A 33 -8.36 -3.52 7.46
N ARG A 34 -9.19 -3.74 8.49
CA ARG A 34 -8.94 -4.79 9.48
C ARG A 34 -8.94 -6.18 8.84
N GLY A 35 -9.91 -6.46 7.97
CA GLY A 35 -9.95 -7.74 7.26
C GLY A 35 -8.71 -7.97 6.36
N LEU A 36 -8.20 -6.91 5.72
CA LEU A 36 -6.96 -6.98 4.96
C LEU A 36 -5.74 -7.20 5.86
N GLN A 37 -5.69 -6.55 7.03
CA GLN A 37 -4.62 -6.75 8.00
C GLN A 37 -4.59 -8.20 8.49
N ASP A 38 -5.75 -8.76 8.86
CA ASP A 38 -5.86 -10.16 9.30
C ASP A 38 -5.39 -11.14 8.20
N GLN A 39 -5.73 -10.86 6.94
CA GLN A 39 -5.27 -11.67 5.80
C GLN A 39 -3.75 -11.58 5.60
N ILE A 40 -3.17 -10.38 5.75
CA ILE A 40 -1.72 -10.17 5.67
C ILE A 40 -1.01 -10.89 6.82
N ASP A 41 -1.56 -10.84 8.03
CA ASP A 41 -0.98 -11.49 9.21
C ASP A 41 -1.02 -13.02 9.05
N HIS A 42 -2.15 -13.56 8.58
CA HIS A 42 -2.27 -14.97 8.25
C HIS A 42 -1.28 -15.40 7.15
N LEU A 43 -1.17 -14.62 6.05
CA LEU A 43 -0.21 -14.91 5.00
C LEU A 43 1.23 -14.87 5.51
N SER A 44 1.56 -13.90 6.36
CA SER A 44 2.88 -13.75 6.97
C SER A 44 3.23 -14.95 7.85
N MET A 45 2.28 -15.43 8.64
CA MET A 45 2.44 -16.64 9.46
C MET A 45 2.71 -17.87 8.59
N VAL A 46 1.93 -18.06 7.52
CA VAL A 46 2.12 -19.18 6.57
C VAL A 46 3.48 -19.08 5.89
N CYS A 47 3.89 -17.90 5.42
CA CYS A 47 5.21 -17.70 4.81
C CYS A 47 6.35 -17.99 5.80
N LEU A 48 6.21 -17.62 7.07
CA LEU A 48 7.19 -17.94 8.11
C LEU A 48 7.29 -19.45 8.32
N ALA A 49 6.16 -20.13 8.51
CA ALA A 49 6.14 -21.59 8.65
C ALA A 49 6.73 -22.30 7.43
N MET A 50 6.43 -21.82 6.22
CA MET A 50 7.06 -22.33 4.99
C MET A 50 8.57 -22.11 4.99
N SER A 51 9.05 -20.96 5.47
CA SER A 51 10.49 -20.68 5.54
C SER A 51 11.22 -21.57 6.53
N GLU A 52 10.62 -21.83 7.71
CA GLU A 52 11.19 -22.74 8.71
C GLU A 52 11.27 -24.18 8.17
N LEU A 53 10.21 -24.67 7.52
CA LEU A 53 10.20 -25.99 6.88
C LEU A 53 11.24 -26.10 5.75
N LEU A 54 11.49 -25.02 5.02
CA LEU A 54 12.54 -25.00 3.99
C LEU A 54 13.94 -25.02 4.60
N GLU A 55 14.15 -24.35 5.73
CA GLU A 55 15.40 -24.37 6.48
C GLU A 55 15.73 -25.79 6.98
N GLU A 56 14.73 -26.56 7.43
CA GLU A 56 14.91 -27.97 7.83
C GLU A 56 15.44 -28.87 6.69
N ILE A 57 15.14 -28.52 5.44
CA ILE A 57 15.58 -29.27 4.25
C ILE A 57 16.95 -28.76 3.74
N GLY A 58 17.51 -27.73 4.40
CA GLY A 58 18.82 -27.15 4.08
C GLY A 58 18.78 -25.96 3.13
N PHE A 59 17.60 -25.39 2.86
CA PHE A 59 17.52 -24.10 2.16
C PHE A 59 17.79 -22.96 3.13
N ASN A 60 18.78 -22.13 2.84
CA ASN A 60 19.06 -20.97 3.66
C ASN A 60 18.26 -19.73 3.21
N LYS A 61 18.21 -18.74 4.09
CA LYS A 61 17.53 -17.46 3.85
C LYS A 61 18.12 -16.71 2.65
N GLU A 62 19.41 -16.85 2.37
CA GLU A 62 20.09 -16.23 1.23
C GLU A 62 19.55 -16.77 -0.11
N MET A 63 19.33 -18.08 -0.20
CA MET A 63 18.73 -18.73 -1.38
C MET A 63 17.30 -18.26 -1.60
N LEU A 64 16.52 -18.10 -0.52
CA LEU A 64 15.17 -17.55 -0.61
C LEU A 64 15.20 -16.11 -1.13
N LEU A 65 16.10 -15.28 -0.62
CA LEU A 65 16.25 -13.89 -1.07
C LEU A 65 16.72 -13.79 -2.53
N ALA A 66 17.65 -14.64 -2.95
CA ALA A 66 18.10 -14.74 -4.33
C ALA A 66 16.93 -15.17 -5.24
N LYS A 67 16.09 -16.10 -4.78
CA LYS A 67 14.91 -16.55 -5.52
C LYS A 67 13.85 -15.45 -5.64
N ILE A 68 13.64 -14.66 -4.59
CA ILE A 68 12.76 -13.48 -4.62
C ILE A 68 13.26 -12.46 -5.64
N GLN A 69 14.57 -12.15 -5.65
CA GLN A 69 15.16 -11.25 -6.64
C GLN A 69 15.00 -11.80 -8.06
N GLU A 70 15.23 -13.09 -8.26
CA GLU A 70 15.03 -13.74 -9.55
C GLU A 70 13.56 -13.65 -10.02
N ILE A 71 12.60 -13.87 -9.13
CA ILE A 71 11.16 -13.75 -9.43
C ILE A 71 10.78 -12.31 -9.75
N ASP A 72 11.25 -11.32 -8.99
CA ASP A 72 11.01 -9.90 -9.26
C ASP A 72 11.54 -9.47 -10.63
N LEU A 73 12.75 -9.93 -10.99
CA LEU A 73 13.34 -9.71 -12.31
C LEU A 73 12.56 -10.42 -13.43
N ARG A 74 11.91 -11.55 -13.15
CA ARG A 74 11.06 -12.30 -14.10
C ARG A 74 9.68 -11.67 -14.28
N ASP A 75 9.09 -11.13 -13.21
CA ASP A 75 7.82 -10.41 -13.23
C ASP A 75 7.99 -8.96 -13.76
N GLY A 76 9.25 -8.54 -13.92
CA GLY A 76 9.69 -7.51 -14.84
C GLY A 76 9.35 -7.85 -16.28
N LYS A 77 8.06 -7.81 -16.62
CA LYS A 77 7.60 -7.66 -18.00
C LYS A 77 8.50 -6.66 -18.71
N LEU A 78 8.97 -7.11 -19.86
CA LEU A 78 9.68 -6.42 -20.93
C LEU A 78 8.85 -5.24 -21.47
N ASP A 79 8.41 -4.33 -20.62
CA ASP A 79 7.84 -3.06 -21.00
C ASP A 79 9.04 -2.11 -21.05
N GLY A 80 9.45 -1.70 -22.26
CA GLY A 80 10.68 -0.97 -22.58
C GLY A 80 10.81 0.43 -21.96
N LYS A 81 10.27 0.65 -20.76
CA LYS A 81 10.37 1.84 -19.95
C LYS A 81 11.33 1.55 -18.81
N TYR A 82 12.60 1.86 -19.07
CA TYR A 82 13.63 1.95 -18.03
C TYR A 82 13.08 2.85 -16.91
N THR A 83 12.67 2.24 -15.79
CA THR A 83 12.10 2.98 -14.67
C THR A 83 13.27 3.22 -13.70
N PRO A 84 13.56 4.48 -13.31
CA PRO A 84 14.71 4.77 -12.46
C PRO A 84 14.61 4.02 -11.14
N SER A 85 15.59 3.16 -10.85
CA SER A 85 15.65 2.39 -9.63
C SER A 85 16.03 3.27 -8.43
N ILE A 86 15.43 3.03 -7.27
CA ILE A 86 15.70 3.79 -6.04
C ILE A 86 16.38 2.88 -5.04
N ASP A 87 17.50 3.34 -4.47
CA ASP A 87 18.16 2.61 -3.41
C ASP A 87 17.49 2.88 -2.06
N CYS A 88 17.26 1.81 -1.29
CA CYS A 88 16.70 1.91 0.04
C CYS A 88 17.73 2.49 1.02
N SER A 89 17.38 3.59 1.70
CA SER A 89 18.24 4.18 2.74
C SER A 89 18.40 3.32 4.01
N GLY A 90 17.55 2.31 4.20
CA GLY A 90 17.60 1.41 5.36
C GLY A 90 18.49 0.19 5.16
N CYS A 91 18.41 -0.46 3.99
CA CYS A 91 19.14 -1.71 3.72
C CYS A 91 20.07 -1.67 2.49
N GLY A 92 20.14 -0.53 1.80
CA GLY A 92 20.97 -0.33 0.61
C GLY A 92 20.51 -1.08 -0.64
N ARG A 93 19.37 -1.78 -0.60
CA ARG A 93 18.87 -2.56 -1.73
C ARG A 93 18.16 -1.67 -2.75
N THR A 94 18.40 -1.97 -4.02
CA THR A 94 17.74 -1.35 -5.15
C THR A 94 16.28 -1.81 -5.23
N LEU A 95 15.36 -0.86 -5.36
CA LEU A 95 13.92 -1.07 -5.41
C LEU A 95 13.34 -0.41 -6.66
N ALA A 96 12.22 -0.95 -7.15
CA ALA A 96 11.44 -0.25 -8.16
C ALA A 96 10.84 1.04 -7.57
N PRO A 97 10.79 2.16 -8.33
CA PRO A 97 10.36 3.46 -7.84
C PRO A 97 8.87 3.53 -7.47
N ARG A 98 8.10 2.49 -7.79
CA ARG A 98 6.69 2.34 -7.40
C ARG A 98 6.50 2.05 -5.90
N HIS A 99 7.55 1.61 -5.20
CA HIS A 99 7.44 1.22 -3.80
C HIS A 99 7.66 2.41 -2.87
N VAL A 100 6.64 2.73 -2.07
CA VAL A 100 6.71 3.74 -0.99
C VAL A 100 7.40 3.16 0.27
N THR A 101 7.49 1.84 0.36
CA THR A 101 8.09 1.10 1.48
C THR A 101 8.97 -0.01 0.92
N CYS A 102 10.16 -0.19 1.49
CA CYS A 102 11.08 -1.25 1.09
C CYS A 102 10.47 -2.62 1.39
N LEU A 103 10.39 -3.47 0.36
CA LEU A 103 9.89 -4.85 0.48
C LEU A 103 10.77 -5.72 1.40
N TYR A 104 12.04 -5.36 1.58
CA TYR A 104 13.00 -6.15 2.34
C TYR A 104 13.11 -5.74 3.82
N CYS A 105 13.17 -4.44 4.11
CA CYS A 105 13.41 -3.94 5.47
C CYS A 105 12.28 -3.09 6.03
N GLY A 106 11.20 -2.85 5.27
CA GLY A 106 10.06 -2.05 5.73
C GLY A 106 10.34 -0.54 5.85
N THR A 107 11.54 -0.07 5.52
CA THR A 107 11.86 1.37 5.57
C THR A 107 11.09 2.13 4.49
N ARG A 108 10.51 3.28 4.85
CA ARG A 108 9.81 4.15 3.90
C ARG A 108 10.82 4.74 2.89
N VAL A 109 10.55 4.57 1.60
CA VAL A 109 11.41 5.02 0.52
C VAL A 109 10.74 6.19 -0.19
N LYS A 110 11.47 7.27 -0.43
CA LYS A 110 10.95 8.44 -1.16
C LYS A 110 10.87 8.10 -2.64
N SER A 111 9.69 7.73 -3.14
CA SER A 111 9.46 7.58 -4.58
C SER A 111 9.53 8.95 -5.26
N GLN A 112 10.60 9.23 -6.01
CA GLN A 112 10.63 10.39 -6.90
C GLN A 112 9.84 10.05 -8.18
N SER A 113 8.53 10.21 -8.15
CA SER A 113 7.71 10.26 -9.37
C SER A 113 6.82 11.50 -9.36
N LEU A 114 7.16 12.42 -10.28
CA LEU A 114 6.35 13.51 -10.85
C LEU A 114 6.17 14.80 -10.03
N VAL A 115 7.21 15.65 -10.03
CA VAL A 115 7.05 17.12 -10.00
C VAL A 115 7.43 17.67 -11.38
N GLN A 116 6.50 17.60 -12.33
CA GLN A 116 6.42 18.39 -13.58
C GLN A 116 4.93 18.33 -13.96
N SER A 117 4.11 19.37 -14.09
CA SER A 117 4.32 20.79 -14.37
C SER A 117 2.97 21.50 -14.19
N GLN A 118 2.87 22.49 -13.28
CA GLN A 118 1.87 23.56 -13.35
C GLN A 118 2.49 24.89 -12.92
N GLN A 119 3.24 25.49 -13.84
CA GLN A 119 3.48 26.93 -13.88
C GLN A 119 3.09 27.37 -15.30
N GLY A 120 1.96 28.04 -15.41
CA GLY A 120 1.41 28.46 -16.69
C GLY A 120 0.22 29.40 -16.51
N ARG A 121 0.56 30.67 -16.22
CA ARG A 121 -0.22 31.91 -16.40
C ARG A 121 -1.44 32.16 -15.51
#